data_AF-A0A440GKL6-F1
#
_entry.id   AF-A0A440GKL6-F1
#
_cell.length_a   1.000
_cell.length_b   1.000
_cell.length_c   1.000
_cell.angle_alpha   90.00
_cell.angle_beta   90.00
_cell.angle_gamma   90.00
#
_symmetry.space_group_name_H-M   'P 1'
#
loop_
_entity.id
_entity.type
_entity.pdbx_description
1 polymer ?
#
loop_
_entity_poly.entity_id
_entity_poly.type
_entity_poly.pdbx_seq_one_letter_code
_entity_poly.pdbx_strand_id
1 'polypeptide(L)'
;MARPRRLNRAGLKRLGRRLVVVAAVLVAMPVVLAFLYLPSFVHPVSTLMLKDLVTFSGYDRRWVSIDDVAPVLANSVIMSEDGQFCFHRGVDLGELRGVVDDALAGEATRGASTITMQTVKNLFLWSRPLGSVRKVVELPLAVYFDAVMSKRRIMEIYLNIAEWGPGIYGIEAAAQHHFGVSAKQLSRRQAALLAVTLPNPIARNPAKPGPGLRRLANLIERRAGRSGAYVGCLD
;
A
#
# COMPACT_ATOMS: atom_id res chain seq x y z
N MET A 1 -13.90 -47.14 -22.19
CA MET A 1 -12.80 -46.22 -22.59
C MET A 1 -13.39 -44.94 -23.18
N ALA A 2 -13.35 -43.81 -22.48
CA ALA A 2 -13.85 -42.54 -22.99
C ALA A 2 -12.78 -41.87 -23.88
N ARG A 3 -13.09 -41.64 -25.17
CA ARG A 3 -12.20 -40.90 -26.09
C ARG A 3 -12.04 -39.44 -25.61
N PRO A 4 -10.81 -38.87 -25.63
CA PRO A 4 -10.62 -37.47 -25.29
C PRO A 4 -11.35 -36.59 -26.31
N ARG A 5 -12.21 -35.69 -25.82
CA ARG A 5 -12.90 -34.67 -26.63
C ARG A 5 -11.83 -33.80 -27.32
N ARG A 6 -11.59 -34.03 -28.61
CA ARG A 6 -10.79 -33.11 -29.44
C ARG A 6 -11.50 -31.77 -29.49
N LEU A 7 -10.91 -30.74 -28.87
CA LEU A 7 -11.41 -29.37 -28.94
C LEU A 7 -11.45 -28.94 -30.41
N ASN A 8 -12.64 -28.64 -30.92
CA ASN A 8 -12.84 -28.19 -32.29
C ASN A 8 -12.09 -26.86 -32.52
N ARG A 9 -11.48 -26.64 -33.69
CA ARG A 9 -10.68 -25.42 -33.99
C ARG A 9 -11.45 -24.12 -33.71
N ALA A 10 -12.77 -24.13 -33.91
CA ALA A 10 -13.66 -23.01 -33.58
C ALA A 10 -13.79 -22.76 -32.07
N GLY A 11 -13.76 -23.81 -31.24
CA GLY A 11 -13.73 -23.71 -29.77
C GLY A 11 -12.42 -23.13 -29.26
N LEU A 12 -11.29 -23.52 -29.86
CA LEU A 12 -9.97 -22.98 -29.53
C LEU A 12 -9.85 -21.49 -29.89
N LYS A 13 -10.37 -21.07 -31.06
CA LYS A 13 -10.45 -19.65 -31.44
C LYS A 13 -11.36 -18.82 -30.50
N ARG A 14 -12.51 -19.36 -30.08
CA ARG A 14 -13.40 -18.69 -29.11
C ARG A 14 -12.75 -18.57 -27.74
N LEU A 15 -12.05 -19.61 -27.27
CA LEU A 15 -11.30 -19.58 -26.01
C LEU A 15 -10.16 -18.55 -26.08
N GLY A 16 -9.38 -18.54 -27.16
CA GLY A 16 -8.33 -17.54 -27.38
C GLY A 16 -8.87 -16.11 -27.35
N ARG A 17 -9.99 -15.84 -28.05
CA ARG A 17 -10.64 -14.52 -28.02
C ARG A 17 -11.07 -14.13 -26.59
N ARG A 18 -11.65 -15.07 -25.83
CA ARG A 18 -12.04 -14.81 -24.42
C ARG A 18 -10.83 -14.48 -23.56
N LEU A 19 -9.72 -15.21 -23.70
CA LEU A 19 -8.49 -14.93 -22.95
C LEU A 19 -7.91 -13.55 -23.29
N VAL A 20 -7.90 -13.17 -24.56
CA VAL A 20 -7.45 -11.83 -24.99
C VAL A 20 -8.34 -10.74 -24.40
N VAL A 21 -9.66 -10.91 -24.43
CA VAL A 21 -10.59 -9.93 -23.82
C VAL A 21 -10.38 -9.83 -22.31
N VAL A 22 -10.21 -10.96 -21.62
CA VAL A 22 -9.93 -10.95 -20.17
C VAL A 22 -8.62 -10.24 -19.87
N ALA A 23 -7.55 -10.54 -20.62
CA ALA A 23 -6.26 -9.86 -20.45
C ALA A 23 -6.37 -8.35 -20.71
N ALA A 24 -7.09 -7.95 -21.77
CA ALA A 24 -7.31 -6.53 -22.07
C ALA A 24 -8.08 -5.82 -20.95
N VAL A 25 -9.12 -6.45 -20.39
CA VAL A 25 -9.87 -5.89 -19.25
C VAL A 25 -8.99 -5.78 -18.01
N LEU A 26 -8.17 -6.79 -17.72
CA LEU A 26 -7.25 -6.75 -16.57
C LEU A 26 -6.20 -5.63 -16.67
N VAL A 27 -5.74 -5.31 -17.89
CA VAL A 27 -4.79 -4.21 -18.13
C VAL A 27 -5.50 -2.85 -18.13
N ALA A 28 -6.70 -2.76 -18.70
CA ALA A 28 -7.46 -1.53 -18.78
C ALA A 28 -8.06 -1.11 -17.43
N MET A 29 -8.40 -2.07 -16.57
CA MET A 29 -9.08 -1.81 -15.30
C MET A 29 -8.26 -0.88 -14.38
N PRO A 30 -6.97 -1.11 -14.09
CA PRO A 30 -6.19 -0.19 -13.25
C PRO A 30 -6.08 1.22 -13.85
N VAL A 31 -6.02 1.33 -15.18
CA VAL A 31 -5.99 2.61 -15.89
C VAL A 31 -7.27 3.38 -15.62
N VAL A 32 -8.43 2.78 -15.89
CA VAL A 32 -9.74 3.40 -15.70
C VAL A 32 -9.97 3.73 -14.22
N LEU A 33 -9.67 2.80 -13.31
CA LEU A 33 -9.85 3.02 -11.88
C LEU A 33 -8.94 4.14 -11.35
N ALA A 34 -7.71 4.27 -11.83
CA ALA A 34 -6.83 5.38 -11.43
C ALA A 34 -7.46 6.75 -11.72
N PHE A 35 -8.08 6.92 -12.90
CA PHE A 35 -8.81 8.14 -13.24
C PHE A 35 -10.05 8.33 -12.37
N LEU A 36 -10.80 7.26 -12.08
CA LEU A 36 -11.96 7.31 -11.18
C LEU A 36 -11.58 7.66 -9.75
N TYR A 37 -10.36 7.36 -9.31
CA TYR A 37 -9.88 7.66 -7.95
C TYR A 37 -9.21 9.04 -7.82
N LEU A 38 -9.11 9.81 -8.91
CA LEU A 38 -8.61 11.19 -8.87
C LEU A 38 -9.44 12.11 -7.96
N PRO A 39 -10.79 12.12 -8.04
CA PRO A 39 -11.58 13.02 -7.22
C PRO A 39 -11.54 12.58 -5.76
N SER A 40 -11.34 13.54 -4.84
CA SER A 40 -11.16 13.26 -3.41
C SER A 40 -12.35 12.54 -2.77
N PHE A 41 -13.56 12.82 -3.25
CA PHE A 41 -14.82 12.22 -2.77
C PHE A 41 -14.99 10.74 -3.13
N VAL A 42 -14.18 10.19 -4.05
CA VAL A 42 -14.21 8.76 -4.36
C VAL A 42 -13.32 8.02 -3.38
N HIS A 43 -13.88 7.09 -2.61
CA HIS A 43 -13.15 6.37 -1.57
C HIS A 43 -12.86 4.93 -2.01
N PRO A 44 -11.68 4.64 -2.60
CA PRO A 44 -11.36 3.32 -3.12
C PRO A 44 -11.35 2.26 -2.02
N VAL A 45 -11.69 1.02 -2.37
CA VAL A 45 -11.65 -0.14 -1.45
C VAL A 45 -10.49 -1.04 -1.87
N SER A 46 -9.75 -1.58 -0.91
CA SER A 46 -8.63 -2.48 -1.17
C SER A 46 -9.11 -3.89 -1.48
N THR A 47 -8.29 -4.65 -2.19
CA THR A 47 -8.51 -6.09 -2.44
C THR A 47 -8.56 -6.89 -1.15
N LEU A 48 -7.85 -6.44 -0.10
CA LEU A 48 -7.91 -7.04 1.24
C LEU A 48 -9.29 -6.83 1.90
N MET A 49 -9.83 -5.61 1.87
CA MET A 49 -11.19 -5.34 2.36
C MET A 49 -12.25 -6.13 1.58
N LEU A 50 -12.10 -6.24 0.25
CA LEU A 50 -13.00 -7.05 -0.57
C LEU A 50 -12.92 -8.53 -0.19
N LYS A 51 -11.72 -9.04 0.08
CA LYS A 51 -11.52 -10.41 0.57
C LYS A 51 -12.25 -10.59 1.91
N ASP A 52 -12.07 -9.69 2.87
CA ASP A 52 -12.68 -9.81 4.20
C ASP A 52 -14.21 -9.72 4.15
N LEU A 53 -14.76 -8.96 3.20
CA LEU A 53 -16.19 -8.92 2.93
C LEU A 53 -16.70 -10.25 2.37
N VAL A 54 -16.00 -10.84 1.38
CA VAL A 54 -16.35 -12.12 0.76
C VAL A 54 -16.18 -13.29 1.73
N THR A 55 -15.23 -13.21 2.66
CA THR A 55 -15.02 -14.23 3.71
C THR A 55 -15.87 -14.00 4.96
N PHE A 56 -16.76 -13.00 4.95
CA PHE A 56 -17.62 -12.63 6.09
C PHE A 56 -16.85 -12.38 7.40
N SER A 57 -15.60 -11.94 7.30
CA SER A 57 -14.76 -11.66 8.46
C SER A 57 -15.08 -10.30 9.10
N GLY A 58 -15.73 -9.41 8.33
CA GLY A 58 -16.00 -8.03 8.75
C GLY A 58 -14.73 -7.19 8.82
N TYR A 59 -14.87 -5.87 8.72
CA TYR A 59 -13.77 -4.93 8.93
C TYR A 59 -14.28 -3.58 9.45
N ASP A 60 -13.44 -2.86 10.18
CA ASP A 60 -13.69 -1.45 10.52
C ASP A 60 -12.87 -0.56 9.57
N ARG A 61 -13.54 0.44 9.01
CA ARG A 61 -12.92 1.48 8.21
C ARG A 61 -13.64 2.80 8.38
N ARG A 62 -12.85 3.83 8.58
CA ARG A 62 -13.28 5.23 8.58
C ARG A 62 -12.39 6.01 7.64
N TRP A 63 -12.98 6.53 6.57
CA TRP A 63 -12.25 7.39 5.65
C TRP A 63 -12.01 8.75 6.31
N VAL A 64 -10.79 9.26 6.19
CA VAL A 64 -10.42 10.60 6.63
C VAL A 64 -9.63 11.29 5.53
N SER A 65 -9.93 12.57 5.28
CA SER A 65 -9.13 13.34 4.34
C SER A 65 -7.74 13.60 4.91
N ILE A 66 -6.74 13.73 4.05
CA ILE A 66 -5.36 14.03 4.44
C ILE A 66 -5.24 15.34 5.25
N ASP A 67 -6.15 16.30 5.04
CA ASP A 67 -6.26 17.53 5.83
C ASP A 67 -6.66 17.30 7.30
N ASP A 68 -7.33 16.19 7.57
CA ASP A 68 -7.76 15.78 8.90
C ASP A 68 -6.87 14.68 9.49
N VAL A 69 -5.69 14.49 8.92
CA VAL A 69 -4.64 13.63 9.46
C VAL A 69 -3.55 14.51 10.09
N ALA A 70 -3.06 14.13 11.28
CA ALA A 70 -1.94 14.84 11.89
C ALA A 70 -0.72 14.84 10.94
N PRO A 71 -0.13 15.99 10.57
CA PRO A 71 0.99 16.03 9.62
C PRO A 71 2.18 15.16 10.04
N VAL A 72 2.45 15.08 11.35
CA VAL A 72 3.53 14.24 11.88
C VAL A 72 3.33 12.75 11.61
N LEU A 73 2.09 12.29 11.42
CA LEU A 73 1.79 10.92 11.05
C LEU A 73 2.20 10.62 9.63
N ALA A 74 1.79 11.46 8.67
CA ALA A 74 2.21 11.31 7.27
C ALA A 74 3.75 11.34 7.17
N ASN A 75 4.39 12.25 7.90
CA ASN A 75 5.86 12.33 7.96
C ASN A 75 6.48 11.06 8.55
N SER A 76 5.88 10.50 9.62
CA SER A 76 6.36 9.26 10.24
C SER A 76 6.22 8.07 9.29
N VAL A 77 5.13 8.00 8.53
CA VAL A 77 4.90 6.97 7.52
C VAL A 77 5.91 7.08 6.38
N ILE A 78 6.14 8.28 5.83
CA ILE A 78 7.18 8.51 4.81
C ILE A 78 8.55 8.07 5.36
N MET A 79 8.94 8.53 6.55
CA MET A 79 10.25 8.18 7.12
C MET A 79 10.43 6.70 7.49
N SER A 80 9.33 5.96 7.66
CA SER A 80 9.34 4.54 8.03
C SER A 80 9.27 3.62 6.81
N GLU A 81 8.41 3.94 5.84
CA GLU A 81 8.10 3.09 4.69
C GLU A 81 8.83 3.50 3.42
N ASP A 82 9.04 4.80 3.20
CA ASP A 82 9.46 5.34 1.91
C ASP A 82 10.08 6.74 2.06
N GLY A 83 11.35 6.78 2.50
CA GLY A 83 12.03 8.03 2.86
C GLY A 83 12.24 9.00 1.69
N GLN A 84 12.05 8.55 0.44
CA GLN A 84 12.20 9.35 -0.77
C GLN A 84 10.87 9.52 -1.53
N PHE A 85 9.72 9.27 -0.86
CA PHE A 85 8.39 9.33 -1.45
C PHE A 85 8.13 10.56 -2.33
N CYS A 86 8.53 11.74 -1.85
CA CYS A 86 8.32 12.99 -2.56
C CYS A 86 9.24 13.20 -3.78
N PHE A 87 10.34 12.45 -3.90
CA PHE A 87 11.37 12.68 -4.91
C PHE A 87 11.34 11.67 -6.05
N HIS A 88 10.83 10.46 -5.82
CA HIS A 88 10.75 9.43 -6.86
C HIS A 88 9.41 9.45 -7.60
N ARG A 89 9.34 8.79 -8.76
CA ARG A 89 8.12 8.66 -9.60
C ARG A 89 7.47 7.30 -9.44
N GLY A 90 6.90 7.05 -8.27
CA GLY A 90 6.26 5.78 -7.89
C GLY A 90 7.21 4.66 -7.45
N VAL A 91 8.46 4.65 -7.90
CA VAL A 91 9.46 3.63 -7.55
C VAL A 91 10.80 4.28 -7.18
N ASP A 92 11.42 3.82 -6.09
CA ASP A 92 12.78 4.19 -5.72
C ASP A 92 13.79 3.22 -6.37
N LEU A 93 14.42 3.67 -7.46
CA LEU A 93 15.44 2.89 -8.17
C LEU A 93 16.75 2.75 -7.38
N GLY A 94 17.05 3.69 -6.48
CA GLY A 94 18.25 3.63 -5.63
C GLY A 94 18.12 2.52 -4.59
N GLU A 95 17.00 2.50 -3.86
CA GLU A 95 16.69 1.44 -2.90
C GLU A 95 16.53 0.08 -3.59
N LEU A 96 15.93 0.02 -4.79
CA LEU A 96 15.86 -1.23 -5.55
C LEU A 96 17.23 -1.77 -5.94
N ARG A 97 18.16 -0.91 -6.40
CA ARG A 97 19.52 -1.34 -6.72
C ARG A 97 20.25 -1.85 -5.48
N GLY A 98 20.18 -1.11 -4.38
CA GLY A 98 20.76 -1.54 -3.11
C GLY A 98 20.25 -2.91 -2.67
N VAL A 99 18.94 -3.16 -2.77
CA VAL A 99 18.36 -4.48 -2.43
C VAL A 99 18.81 -5.59 -3.39
N VAL A 100 19.03 -5.30 -4.66
CA VAL A 100 19.59 -6.27 -5.62
C VAL A 100 21.06 -6.56 -5.29
N ASP A 101 21.84 -5.54 -4.99
CA ASP A 101 23.26 -5.66 -4.63
C ASP A 101 23.42 -6.45 -3.32
N ASP A 102 22.64 -6.12 -2.29
CA ASP A 102 22.58 -6.87 -1.01
C ASP A 102 22.20 -8.35 -1.27
N ALA A 103 21.23 -8.61 -2.15
CA ALA A 103 20.81 -9.97 -2.50
C ALA A 103 21.92 -10.76 -3.22
N LEU A 104 22.63 -10.12 -4.15
CA LEU A 104 23.76 -10.71 -4.86
C LEU A 104 24.95 -10.94 -3.92
N ALA A 105 25.11 -10.12 -2.89
CA ALA A 105 26.11 -10.26 -1.83
C ALA A 105 25.73 -11.32 -0.76
N GLY A 106 24.51 -11.90 -0.84
CA GLY A 106 24.03 -12.88 0.14
C GLY A 106 23.58 -12.27 1.47
N GLU A 107 23.36 -10.96 1.53
CA GLU A 107 22.92 -10.25 2.71
C GLU A 107 21.39 -10.29 2.89
N ALA A 108 20.93 -9.99 4.11
CA ALA A 108 19.52 -9.90 4.41
C ALA A 108 18.89 -8.70 3.69
N THR A 109 18.14 -8.97 2.61
CA THR A 109 17.46 -7.93 1.83
C THR A 109 16.42 -7.17 2.66
N ARG A 110 16.48 -5.83 2.61
CA ARG A 110 15.40 -4.96 3.09
C ARG A 110 14.27 -4.89 2.07
N GLY A 111 13.08 -4.48 2.51
CA GLY A 111 11.93 -4.33 1.62
C GLY A 111 12.01 -3.02 0.81
N ALA A 112 12.34 -3.09 -0.47
CA ALA A 112 12.36 -1.93 -1.38
C ALA A 112 10.98 -1.53 -1.96
N SER A 113 9.88 -1.67 -1.20
CA SER A 113 8.53 -1.33 -1.71
C SER A 113 8.13 0.07 -1.28
N THR A 114 8.00 0.98 -2.24
CA THR A 114 7.52 2.36 -2.02
C THR A 114 6.06 2.40 -1.57
N ILE A 115 5.63 3.53 -1.01
CA ILE A 115 4.22 3.75 -0.64
C ILE A 115 3.32 3.62 -1.88
N THR A 116 3.74 4.14 -3.03
CA THR A 116 2.98 4.02 -4.28
C THR A 116 2.85 2.56 -4.72
N MET A 117 3.93 1.76 -4.65
CA MET A 117 3.89 0.32 -4.94
C MET A 117 2.94 -0.44 -4.00
N GLN A 118 2.99 -0.12 -2.71
CA GLN A 118 2.10 -0.74 -1.73
C GLN A 118 0.63 -0.36 -1.98
N THR A 119 0.37 0.88 -2.38
CA THR A 119 -0.96 1.38 -2.73
C THR A 119 -1.54 0.63 -3.93
N VAL A 120 -0.81 0.57 -5.05
CA VAL A 120 -1.29 -0.14 -6.26
C VAL A 120 -1.47 -1.64 -6.01
N LYS A 121 -0.59 -2.25 -5.20
CA LYS A 121 -0.73 -3.64 -4.76
C LYS A 121 -2.05 -3.84 -4.03
N ASN A 122 -2.37 -2.98 -3.06
CA ASN A 122 -3.60 -3.10 -2.26
C ASN A 122 -4.87 -2.74 -3.04
N LEU A 123 -4.79 -1.88 -4.06
CA LEU A 123 -5.96 -1.50 -4.87
C LEU A 123 -6.27 -2.50 -5.98
N PHE A 124 -5.25 -2.99 -6.68
CA PHE A 124 -5.45 -3.65 -7.97
C PHE A 124 -5.03 -5.13 -7.98
N LEU A 125 -4.22 -5.57 -7.02
CA LEU A 125 -3.64 -6.91 -7.05
C LEU A 125 -4.23 -7.79 -5.94
N TRP A 126 -4.78 -8.94 -6.31
CA TRP A 126 -5.31 -9.91 -5.35
C TRP A 126 -4.18 -10.71 -4.67
N SER A 127 -4.36 -11.08 -3.40
CA SER A 127 -3.29 -11.74 -2.62
C SER A 127 -3.05 -13.21 -3.01
N ARG A 128 -1.87 -13.44 -3.62
CA ARG A 128 -1.03 -14.66 -3.80
C ARG A 128 -1.54 -15.84 -4.66
N PRO A 129 -0.67 -16.37 -5.56
CA PRO A 129 0.54 -17.14 -5.17
C PRO A 129 1.90 -16.74 -5.76
N LEU A 130 2.03 -15.75 -6.66
CA LEU A 130 3.27 -15.54 -7.42
C LEU A 130 4.16 -14.44 -6.81
N GLY A 131 5.08 -14.82 -5.90
CA GLY A 131 5.96 -13.91 -5.14
C GLY A 131 6.70 -12.85 -5.98
N SER A 132 7.75 -13.23 -6.71
CA SER A 132 8.65 -12.30 -7.41
C SER A 132 8.09 -11.77 -8.74
N VAL A 133 7.27 -12.54 -9.44
CA VAL A 133 6.67 -12.15 -10.74
C VAL A 133 5.69 -11.00 -10.58
N ARG A 134 5.07 -10.83 -9.40
CA ARG A 134 4.17 -9.72 -9.11
C ARG A 134 4.87 -8.35 -9.14
N LYS A 135 6.15 -8.29 -8.73
CA LYS A 135 6.92 -7.04 -8.79
C LYS A 135 7.05 -6.51 -10.21
N VAL A 136 7.08 -7.39 -11.23
CA VAL A 136 7.12 -6.99 -12.65
C VAL A 136 5.86 -6.23 -13.08
N VAL A 137 4.72 -6.51 -12.44
CA VAL A 137 3.44 -5.82 -12.70
C VAL A 137 3.29 -4.59 -11.80
N GLU A 138 3.72 -4.67 -10.53
CA GLU A 138 3.66 -3.55 -9.58
C GLU A 138 4.48 -2.35 -10.04
N LEU A 139 5.69 -2.56 -10.57
CA LEU A 139 6.60 -1.48 -10.96
C LEU A 139 6.00 -0.54 -12.03
N PRO A 140 5.62 -1.00 -13.24
CA PRO A 140 5.05 -0.12 -14.26
C PRO A 140 3.72 0.48 -13.79
N LEU A 141 2.93 -0.26 -13.01
CA LEU A 141 1.67 0.25 -12.50
C LEU A 141 1.88 1.36 -11.44
N ALA A 142 2.89 1.23 -10.58
CA ALA A 142 3.25 2.25 -9.61
C ALA A 142 3.75 3.53 -10.28
N VAL A 143 4.60 3.39 -11.31
CA VAL A 143 5.07 4.54 -12.12
C VAL A 143 3.89 5.22 -12.81
N TYR A 144 2.99 4.46 -13.43
CA TYR A 144 1.77 5.00 -14.04
C TYR A 144 0.88 5.72 -13.02
N PHE A 145 0.60 5.07 -11.89
CA PHE A 145 -0.27 5.64 -10.85
C PHE A 145 0.30 6.95 -10.29
N ASP A 146 1.61 7.01 -10.07
CA ASP A 146 2.31 8.23 -9.62
C ASP A 146 2.32 9.35 -10.67
N ALA A 147 2.28 9.00 -11.96
CA ALA A 147 2.23 9.98 -13.04
C ALA A 147 0.85 10.63 -13.20
N VAL A 148 -0.22 9.91 -12.86
CA VAL A 148 -1.61 10.39 -13.01
C VAL A 148 -2.12 11.02 -11.71
N MET A 149 -1.67 10.54 -10.55
CA MET A 149 -2.17 10.95 -9.24
C MET A 149 -1.15 11.79 -8.46
N SER A 150 -1.60 12.84 -7.77
CA SER A 150 -0.73 13.64 -6.91
C SER A 150 -0.24 12.84 -5.70
N LYS A 151 0.99 13.14 -5.23
CA LYS A 151 1.58 12.53 -4.02
C LYS A 151 0.67 12.63 -2.81
N ARG A 152 0.04 13.78 -2.63
CA ARG A 152 -0.95 14.05 -1.60
C ARG A 152 -2.14 13.08 -1.67
N ARG A 153 -2.71 12.86 -2.86
CA ARG A 153 -3.84 11.93 -3.04
C ARG A 153 -3.42 10.47 -2.89
N ILE A 154 -2.22 10.10 -3.36
CA ILE A 154 -1.65 8.76 -3.14
C ILE A 154 -1.51 8.48 -1.64
N MET A 155 -0.96 9.43 -0.88
CA MET A 155 -0.83 9.31 0.57
C MET A 155 -2.20 9.20 1.26
N GLU A 156 -3.17 10.03 0.87
CA GLU A 156 -4.54 9.95 1.41
C GLU A 156 -5.15 8.57 1.20
N ILE A 157 -5.08 8.04 -0.03
CA ILE A 157 -5.58 6.69 -0.32
C ILE A 157 -4.82 5.65 0.50
N TYR A 158 -3.49 5.69 0.49
CA TYR A 158 -2.63 4.75 1.21
C TYR A 158 -3.03 4.65 2.69
N LEU A 159 -3.10 5.78 3.39
CA LEU A 159 -3.44 5.83 4.81
C LEU A 159 -4.83 5.28 5.10
N ASN A 160 -5.76 5.39 4.15
CA ASN A 160 -7.16 4.95 4.28
C ASN A 160 -7.44 3.51 3.80
N ILE A 161 -6.49 2.87 3.12
CA ILE A 161 -6.63 1.49 2.64
C ILE A 161 -5.64 0.51 3.26
N ALA A 162 -4.58 1.01 3.89
CA ALA A 162 -3.63 0.20 4.64
C ALA A 162 -4.35 -0.50 5.80
N GLU A 163 -3.93 -1.74 6.06
CA GLU A 163 -4.35 -2.52 7.22
C GLU A 163 -3.42 -2.18 8.39
N TRP A 164 -3.97 -1.61 9.46
CA TRP A 164 -3.21 -1.15 10.62
C TRP A 164 -3.27 -2.14 11.79
N GLY A 165 -4.08 -3.18 11.64
CA GLY A 165 -4.27 -4.30 12.56
C GLY A 165 -5.32 -5.25 11.96
N PRO A 166 -5.53 -6.46 12.54
CA PRO A 166 -6.45 -7.44 11.97
C PRO A 166 -7.85 -6.86 11.74
N GLY A 167 -8.25 -6.71 10.48
CA GLY A 167 -9.56 -6.17 10.10
C GLY A 167 -9.75 -4.67 10.37
N ILE A 168 -8.67 -3.93 10.63
CA ILE A 168 -8.68 -2.48 10.87
C ILE A 168 -8.03 -1.79 9.67
N TYR A 169 -8.85 -1.18 8.83
CA TYR A 169 -8.38 -0.47 7.64
C TYR A 169 -8.56 1.03 7.82
N GLY A 170 -7.55 1.77 7.39
CA GLY A 170 -7.58 3.22 7.45
C GLY A 170 -7.13 3.79 8.78
N ILE A 171 -6.48 4.95 8.69
CA ILE A 171 -5.76 5.53 9.81
C ILE A 171 -6.66 6.11 10.90
N GLU A 172 -7.85 6.59 10.54
CA GLU A 172 -8.84 7.04 11.54
C GLU A 172 -9.33 5.87 12.39
N ALA A 173 -9.69 4.75 11.77
CA ALA A 173 -10.08 3.54 12.51
C ALA A 173 -8.93 3.05 13.42
N ALA A 174 -7.69 3.09 12.92
CA ALA A 174 -6.51 2.70 13.69
C ALA A 174 -6.24 3.62 14.89
N ALA A 175 -6.34 4.94 14.71
CA ALA A 175 -6.14 5.91 15.78
C ALA A 175 -7.16 5.73 16.92
N GLN A 176 -8.43 5.55 16.55
CA GLN A 176 -9.52 5.30 17.49
C GLN A 176 -9.33 3.96 18.20
N HIS A 177 -9.02 2.89 17.45
CA HIS A 177 -8.88 1.55 18.02
C HIS A 177 -7.71 1.44 19.00
N HIS A 178 -6.53 1.98 18.65
CA HIS A 178 -5.33 1.81 19.45
C HIS A 178 -5.16 2.84 20.56
N PHE A 179 -5.66 4.06 20.35
CA PHE A 179 -5.37 5.18 21.24
C PHE A 179 -6.60 5.97 21.68
N GLY A 180 -7.80 5.69 21.13
CA GLY A 180 -9.03 6.40 21.48
C GLY A 180 -9.03 7.87 21.08
N VAL A 181 -8.26 8.25 20.06
CA VAL A 181 -8.16 9.63 19.55
C VAL A 181 -8.44 9.66 18.05
N SER A 182 -8.83 10.82 17.54
CA SER A 182 -8.91 11.05 16.09
C SER A 182 -7.52 11.04 15.43
N ALA A 183 -7.44 10.69 14.15
CA ALA A 183 -6.19 10.73 13.38
C ALA A 183 -5.56 12.13 13.37
N LYS A 184 -6.37 13.19 13.45
CA LYS A 184 -5.93 14.58 13.56
C LYS A 184 -5.21 14.90 14.87
N GLN A 185 -5.53 14.18 15.94
CA GLN A 185 -5.02 14.42 17.30
C GLN A 185 -3.87 13.48 17.68
N LEU A 186 -3.38 12.66 16.75
CA LEU A 186 -2.26 11.78 17.02
C LEU A 186 -1.01 12.57 17.43
N SER A 187 -0.49 12.28 18.62
CA SER A 187 0.80 12.79 19.06
C SER A 187 1.94 12.25 18.18
N ARG A 188 3.08 12.94 18.18
CA ARG A 188 4.31 12.47 17.49
C ARG A 188 4.67 11.03 17.86
N ARG A 189 4.47 10.68 19.14
CA ARG A 189 4.77 9.35 19.65
C ARG A 189 3.81 8.29 19.11
N GLN A 190 2.50 8.56 19.16
CA GLN A 190 1.48 7.64 18.63
C GLN A 190 1.63 7.46 17.12
N ALA A 191 1.89 8.55 16.40
CA ALA A 191 2.18 8.55 14.97
C ALA A 191 3.37 7.65 14.62
N ALA A 192 4.50 7.81 15.33
CA ALA A 192 5.68 6.97 15.11
C ALA A 192 5.41 5.50 15.43
N LEU A 193 4.65 5.19 16.49
CA LEU A 193 4.28 3.82 16.86
C LEU A 193 3.40 3.14 15.80
N LEU A 194 2.45 3.87 15.22
CA LEU A 194 1.62 3.39 14.11
C LEU A 194 2.48 3.12 12.87
N ALA A 195 3.33 4.07 12.48
CA ALA A 195 4.19 3.95 11.30
C ALA A 195 5.11 2.72 11.37
N VAL A 196 5.74 2.45 12.51
CA VAL A 196 6.67 1.31 12.65
C VAL A 196 5.96 -0.06 12.77
N THR A 197 4.64 -0.04 12.91
CA THR A 197 3.80 -1.23 13.00
C THR A 197 3.30 -1.67 11.62
N LEU A 198 3.15 -0.75 10.67
CA LEU A 198 2.70 -1.01 9.29
C LEU A 198 3.39 -2.17 8.56
N PRO A 199 4.71 -2.44 8.71
CA PRO A 199 5.33 -3.57 8.04
C PRO A 199 4.80 -4.94 8.50
N ASN A 200 4.29 -5.03 9.73
CA ASN A 200 3.74 -6.26 10.29
C ASN A 200 2.64 -5.96 11.32
N PRO A 201 1.45 -5.52 10.86
CA PRO A 201 0.37 -5.03 11.72
C PRO A 201 -0.34 -6.15 12.47
N ILE A 202 -0.23 -7.40 11.99
CA ILE A 202 -0.82 -8.57 12.66
C ILE A 202 0.00 -8.97 13.89
N ALA A 203 1.33 -8.88 13.82
CA ALA A 203 2.22 -9.31 14.91
C ALA A 203 2.61 -8.19 15.89
N ARG A 204 2.42 -6.92 15.51
CA ARG A 204 2.84 -5.76 16.31
C ARG A 204 1.61 -4.98 16.76
N ASN A 205 1.57 -4.62 18.04
CA ASN A 205 0.53 -3.76 18.59
C ASN A 205 1.13 -2.39 18.96
N PRO A 206 0.69 -1.28 18.33
CA PRO A 206 1.25 0.05 18.59
C PRO A 206 0.84 0.59 19.97
N ALA A 207 -0.27 0.12 20.55
CA ALA A 207 -0.72 0.49 21.90
C ALA A 207 0.03 -0.27 23.01
N LYS A 208 0.61 -1.43 22.69
CA LYS A 208 1.40 -2.25 23.63
C LYS A 208 2.80 -2.55 23.07
N PRO A 209 3.64 -1.52 22.86
CA PRO A 209 4.91 -1.71 22.16
C PRO A 209 5.96 -2.37 23.07
N GLY A 210 6.55 -3.46 22.58
CA GLY A 210 7.74 -4.07 23.18
C GLY A 210 9.01 -3.20 23.03
N PRO A 211 10.12 -3.55 23.70
CA PRO A 211 11.34 -2.73 23.73
C PRO A 211 11.94 -2.42 22.36
N GLY A 212 11.89 -3.37 21.42
CA GLY A 212 12.37 -3.17 20.05
C GLY A 212 11.50 -2.17 19.28
N LEU A 213 10.17 -2.31 19.34
CA LEU A 213 9.23 -1.42 18.68
C LEU A 213 9.34 0.01 19.23
N ARG A 214 9.51 0.16 20.55
CA ARG A 214 9.73 1.47 21.19
C ARG A 214 10.99 2.15 20.68
N ARG A 215 12.09 1.41 20.50
CA ARG A 215 13.35 1.94 19.96
C ARG A 215 13.19 2.40 18.52
N LEU A 216 12.52 1.61 17.69
CA LEU A 216 12.26 1.97 16.30
C LEU A 216 11.35 3.21 16.21
N ALA A 217 10.30 3.28 17.02
CA ALA A 217 9.42 4.45 17.10
C ALA A 217 10.18 5.70 17.56
N ASN A 218 11.12 5.61 18.51
CA ASN A 218 11.97 6.75 18.91
C ASN A 218 12.81 7.27 17.74
N LEU A 219 13.34 6.38 16.91
CA LEU A 219 14.12 6.76 15.74
C LEU A 219 13.25 7.48 14.70
N ILE A 220 12.09 6.91 14.37
CA ILE A 220 11.15 7.51 13.41
C ILE A 220 10.61 8.84 13.92
N GLU A 221 10.25 8.94 15.19
CA GLU A 221 9.79 10.19 15.80
C GLU A 221 10.82 11.32 15.65
N ARG A 222 12.11 11.03 15.88
CA ARG A 222 13.20 11.98 15.69
C ARG A 222 13.40 12.37 14.23
N ARG A 223 13.29 11.42 13.30
CA ARG A 223 13.42 11.65 11.85
C ARG A 223 12.25 12.48 11.32
N ALA A 224 11.02 12.10 11.67
CA ALA A 224 9.80 12.80 11.29
C ALA A 224 9.80 14.25 11.81
N GLY A 225 10.29 14.49 13.04
CA GLY A 225 10.42 15.84 13.58
C GLY A 225 11.44 16.73 12.83
N ARG A 226 12.34 16.15 12.05
CA ARG A 226 13.35 16.86 11.23
C ARG A 226 13.04 16.82 9.73
N SER A 227 11.92 16.22 9.34
CA SER A 227 11.63 15.88 7.95
C SER A 227 11.27 17.07 7.06
N GLY A 228 11.02 18.27 7.61
CA GLY A 228 10.57 19.50 6.92
C GLY A 228 10.62 19.51 5.39
N ALA A 229 11.82 19.62 4.80
CA ALA A 229 11.98 19.70 3.35
C ALA A 229 11.68 18.40 2.57
N TYR A 230 11.76 17.23 3.22
CA TYR A 230 11.58 15.91 2.60
C TYR A 230 10.11 15.49 2.41
N VAL A 231 9.16 16.24 2.98
CA VAL A 231 7.73 15.89 3.00
C VAL A 231 6.83 16.94 2.32
N GLY A 232 7.41 18.00 1.74
CA GLY A 232 6.68 19.13 1.15
C GLY A 232 5.82 18.80 -0.08
N CYS A 233 5.83 17.55 -0.57
CA CYS A 233 4.91 17.12 -1.63
C CYS A 233 3.48 16.84 -1.14
N LEU A 234 3.25 16.91 0.17
CA LEU A 234 1.95 16.72 0.80
C LEU A 234 1.23 18.04 1.08
N ASP A 235 1.91 19.18 0.99
CA ASP A 235 1.34 20.51 1.24
C ASP A 235 0.42 20.98 0.10
#